data_AF-A0A4Q5SR74-F1
#
_entry.id   AF-A0A4Q5SR74-F1
#
_cell.length_a   1.000
_cell.length_b   1.000
_cell.length_c   1.000
_cell.angle_alpha   90.00
_cell.angle_beta   90.00
_cell.angle_gamma   90.00
#
_symmetry.space_group_name_H-M   'P 1'
#
loop_
_entity.id
_entity.type
_entity.pdbx_description
1 polymer ?
#
loop_
_entity_poly.entity_id
_entity_poly.type
_entity_poly.pdbx_seq_one_letter_code
_entity_poly.pdbx_strand_id
1 'polypeptide(L)'
;MRLPLLLDIGLTVCLPLLLGCGCYAFAFESWFPDLLRSHGADALWAFAFMSLLLIVWERSPQRSWLFAPFAVAAAYEGAQALYWLPGTADGADLFSYAVFFGLALLLNQFLQIPKTKLPL
;
A
#
# COMPACT_ATOMS: atom_id res chain seq x y z
N MET A 1 8.54 -17.02 6.88
CA MET A 1 8.62 -16.85 8.34
C MET A 1 7.21 -16.69 8.90
N ARG A 2 6.91 -17.21 10.09
CA ARG A 2 5.57 -17.10 10.68
C ARG A 2 5.59 -15.95 11.69
N LEU A 3 4.81 -14.90 11.44
CA LEU A 3 4.63 -13.79 12.38
C LEU A 3 3.29 -13.96 13.13
N PRO A 4 3.24 -13.67 14.44
CA PRO A 4 1.97 -13.46 15.12
C PRO A 4 1.15 -12.37 14.42
N LEU A 5 -0.17 -12.55 14.30
CA LEU A 5 -1.06 -11.63 13.56
C LEU A 5 -0.89 -10.16 13.98
N LEU A 6 -0.77 -9.90 15.29
CA LEU A 6 -0.58 -8.54 15.80
C LEU A 6 0.75 -7.92 15.34
N LEU A 7 1.82 -8.72 15.33
CA LEU A 7 3.14 -8.26 14.85
C LEU A 7 3.11 -8.04 13.34
N ASP A 8 2.40 -8.90 12.61
CA ASP A 8 2.20 -8.79 11.18
C ASP A 8 1.47 -7.50 10.78
N ILE A 9 0.32 -7.23 11.40
CA ILE A 9 -0.44 -5.98 11.23
C ILE A 9 0.42 -4.78 11.64
N GLY A 10 1.12 -4.89 12.79
CA GLY A 10 2.00 -3.82 13.28
C GLY A 10 3.07 -3.43 12.26
N LEU A 11 3.74 -4.42 11.67
CA LEU A 11 4.86 -4.19 10.75
C LEU A 11 4.43 -3.84 9.33
N THR A 12 3.36 -4.44 8.82
CA THR A 12 2.99 -4.33 7.40
C THR A 12 1.87 -3.32 7.13
N VAL A 13 1.12 -2.94 8.16
CA VAL A 13 -0.01 -2.00 8.05
C VAL A 13 0.25 -0.75 8.90
N CYS A 14 0.36 -0.90 10.23
CA CYS A 14 0.44 0.26 11.11
C CYS A 14 1.74 1.04 10.92
N LEU A 15 2.89 0.37 10.85
CA LEU A 15 4.18 1.04 10.69
C LEU A 15 4.26 1.84 9.37
N PRO A 16 3.94 1.27 8.17
CA PRO A 16 3.92 2.05 6.94
C PRO A 16 2.93 3.22 6.96
N LEU A 17 1.74 3.06 7.56
CA LEU A 17 0.79 4.17 7.73
C LEU A 17 1.39 5.30 8.55
N LEU A 18 1.99 4.98 9.70
CA LEU A 18 2.63 5.96 10.58
C LEU A 18 3.83 6.63 9.92
N LEU A 19 4.63 5.88 9.16
CA LEU A 19 5.73 6.45 8.37
C LEU A 19 5.23 7.39 7.28
N GLY A 20 4.13 7.05 6.60
CA GLY A 20 3.50 7.93 5.62
C GLY A 20 2.96 9.21 6.25
N CYS A 21 2.35 9.13 7.45
CA CYS A 21 2.02 10.32 8.23
C CYS A 21 3.26 11.15 8.57
N GLY A 22 4.38 10.48 8.87
CA GLY A 22 5.68 11.12 9.07
C GLY A 22 6.17 11.87 7.84
N CYS A 23 6.01 11.33 6.63
CA CYS A 23 6.35 12.02 5.38
C CYS A 23 5.62 13.37 5.28
N TYR A 24 4.34 13.44 5.62
CA TYR A 24 3.61 14.71 5.66
C TYR A 24 4.06 15.64 6.79
N ALA A 25 4.36 15.10 7.97
CA ALA A 25 4.82 15.90 9.10
C ALA A 25 6.14 16.63 8.80
N PHE A 26 7.03 16.02 8.01
CA PHE A 26 8.32 16.60 7.61
C PHE A 26 8.33 17.17 6.20
N ALA A 27 7.18 17.22 5.50
CA ALA A 27 7.12 17.63 4.10
C ALA A 27 7.60 19.08 3.88
N PHE A 28 7.49 19.94 4.88
CA PHE A 28 7.91 21.35 4.80
C PHE A 28 9.38 21.57 5.18
N GLU A 29 10.07 20.54 5.65
CA GLU A 29 11.46 20.63 6.02
C GLU A 29 12.37 20.61 4.78
N SER A 30 13.31 21.56 4.72
CA SER A 30 14.21 21.74 3.57
C SER A 30 15.19 20.57 3.38
N TRP A 31 15.52 19.87 4.46
CA TRP A 31 16.39 18.69 4.44
C TRP A 31 15.66 17.41 4.01
N PHE A 32 14.32 17.43 3.96
CA PHE A 32 13.55 16.23 3.63
C PHE A 32 13.62 15.93 2.12
N PRO A 33 13.96 14.70 1.71
CA PRO A 33 14.14 14.38 0.29
C PRO A 33 12.87 14.63 -0.54
N ASP A 34 13.02 15.30 -1.69
CA ASP A 34 11.90 15.66 -2.56
C ASP A 34 11.06 14.43 -2.98
N LEU A 35 11.71 13.30 -3.25
CA LEU A 35 11.02 12.06 -3.61
C LEU A 35 10.08 11.56 -2.50
N LEU A 36 10.54 11.61 -1.24
CA LEU A 36 9.74 11.20 -0.08
C LEU A 36 8.66 12.24 0.25
N ARG A 37 8.95 13.52 -0.01
CA ARG A 37 8.00 14.62 0.15
C ARG A 37 6.79 14.45 -0.77
N SER A 38 7.04 14.16 -2.04
CA SER A 38 5.98 14.11 -3.06
C SER A 38 5.24 12.78 -3.09
N HIS A 39 5.96 11.64 -2.99
CA HIS A 39 5.37 10.32 -3.27
C HIS A 39 5.49 9.34 -2.09
N GLY A 40 6.24 9.70 -1.04
CA GLY A 40 6.58 8.78 0.05
C GLY A 40 5.36 8.30 0.83
N ALA A 41 4.44 9.21 1.15
CA ALA A 41 3.22 8.87 1.87
C ALA A 41 2.33 7.90 1.06
N ASP A 42 2.05 8.25 -0.20
CA ASP A 42 1.18 7.46 -1.08
C ASP A 42 1.74 6.06 -1.33
N ALA A 43 3.06 5.96 -1.57
CA ALA A 43 3.75 4.69 -1.71
C ALA A 43 3.59 3.80 -0.45
N LEU A 44 3.86 4.35 0.73
CA LEU A 44 3.76 3.63 2.01
C LEU A 44 2.32 3.19 2.30
N TRP A 45 1.35 4.05 2.01
CA TRP A 45 -0.06 3.76 2.19
C TRP A 45 -0.58 2.73 1.20
N ALA A 46 -0.10 2.75 -0.05
CA ALA A 46 -0.38 1.71 -1.03
C ALA A 46 0.08 0.33 -0.54
N PHE A 47 1.30 0.25 -0.01
CA PHE A 47 1.83 -0.98 0.60
C PHE A 47 1.00 -1.43 1.81
N ALA A 48 0.64 -0.50 2.70
CA ALA A 48 -0.18 -0.80 3.86
C ALA A 48 -1.55 -1.36 3.47
N PHE A 49 -2.22 -0.70 2.51
CA PHE A 49 -3.52 -1.08 1.99
C PHE A 49 -3.48 -2.49 1.39
N MET A 50 -2.51 -2.75 0.51
CA MET A 50 -2.37 -4.06 -0.11
C MET A 50 -2.01 -5.15 0.91
N SER A 51 -1.17 -4.84 1.90
CA SER A 51 -0.85 -5.77 2.98
C SER A 51 -2.07 -6.11 3.82
N LEU A 52 -2.87 -5.10 4.20
CA LEU A 52 -4.11 -5.29 4.93
C LEU A 52 -5.10 -6.16 4.13
N LEU A 53 -5.23 -5.86 2.83
CA LEU A 53 -6.08 -6.60 1.91
C LEU A 53 -5.67 -8.09 1.88
N LEU A 54 -4.38 -8.36 1.75
CA LEU A 54 -3.85 -9.72 1.80
C LEU A 54 -4.10 -10.40 3.15
N ILE A 55 -3.95 -9.70 4.27
CA ILE A 55 -4.21 -10.23 5.61
C ILE A 55 -5.70 -10.61 5.76
N VAL A 56 -6.63 -9.75 5.35
CA VAL A 56 -8.08 -10.00 5.41
C VAL A 56 -8.47 -11.25 4.62
N TRP A 57 -7.78 -11.53 3.50
CA TRP A 57 -7.97 -12.74 2.70
C TRP A 57 -7.14 -13.94 3.15
N GLU A 58 -6.59 -13.92 4.37
CA GLU A 58 -5.70 -14.96 4.89
C GLU A 58 -4.53 -15.29 3.92
N ARG A 59 -4.09 -14.28 3.17
CA ARG A 59 -3.06 -14.36 2.12
C ARG A 59 -3.38 -15.35 1.00
N SER A 60 -4.67 -15.62 0.80
CA SER A 60 -5.20 -16.47 -0.25
C SER A 60 -6.25 -15.77 -1.12
N PRO A 61 -6.03 -14.50 -1.55
CA PRO A 61 -6.98 -13.83 -2.42
C PRO A 61 -7.06 -14.54 -3.78
N GLN A 62 -8.24 -14.50 -4.40
CA GLN A 62 -8.37 -14.95 -5.78
C GLN A 62 -7.58 -14.00 -6.69
N ARG A 63 -6.81 -14.57 -7.62
CA ARG A 63 -5.81 -13.84 -8.43
C ARG A 63 -6.36 -12.61 -9.16
N SER A 64 -7.60 -12.64 -9.62
CA SER A 64 -8.25 -11.49 -10.27
C SER A 64 -8.37 -10.27 -9.34
N TRP A 65 -8.62 -10.48 -8.05
CA TRP A 65 -8.75 -9.41 -7.07
C TRP A 65 -7.41 -8.74 -6.75
N LEU A 66 -6.29 -9.38 -7.04
CA LEU A 66 -4.97 -8.76 -6.88
C LEU A 66 -4.74 -7.60 -7.83
N PHE A 67 -5.44 -7.58 -8.98
CA PHE A 67 -5.34 -6.51 -9.97
C PHE A 67 -6.30 -5.35 -9.71
N ALA A 68 -7.31 -5.54 -8.84
CA ALA A 68 -8.29 -4.50 -8.57
C ALA A 68 -7.66 -3.20 -7.99
N PRO A 69 -6.73 -3.25 -7.02
CA PRO A 69 -6.07 -2.03 -6.54
C PRO A 69 -5.30 -1.28 -7.63
N PHE A 70 -4.62 -2.00 -8.53
CA PHE A 70 -3.90 -1.40 -9.65
C PHE A 70 -4.86 -0.73 -10.63
N ALA A 71 -5.97 -1.41 -10.97
CA ALA A 71 -6.99 -0.87 -11.85
C ALA A 71 -7.65 0.38 -11.26
N VAL A 72 -7.93 0.39 -9.96
CA VAL A 72 -8.50 1.56 -9.26
C VAL A 72 -7.52 2.72 -9.25
N ALA A 73 -6.24 2.49 -8.93
CA ALA A 73 -5.22 3.54 -8.98
C ALA A 73 -5.09 4.15 -10.38
N ALA A 74 -4.99 3.31 -11.41
CA ALA A 74 -4.93 3.76 -12.80
C ALA A 74 -6.20 4.51 -13.24
N ALA A 75 -7.38 4.07 -12.80
CA ALA A 75 -8.64 4.75 -13.09
C ALA A 75 -8.72 6.11 -12.38
N TYR A 76 -8.22 6.23 -11.16
CA TYR A 76 -8.20 7.48 -10.40
C TYR A 76 -7.29 8.53 -11.06
N GLU A 77 -6.05 8.15 -11.40
CA GLU A 77 -5.11 8.99 -12.16
C GLU A 77 -5.68 9.36 -13.54
N GLY A 78 -6.28 8.40 -14.24
CA GLY A 78 -6.93 8.64 -15.53
C GLY A 78 -8.11 9.63 -15.42
N ALA A 79 -8.90 9.54 -14.34
CA ALA A 79 -9.99 10.47 -14.09
C ALA A 79 -9.47 11.89 -13.76
N GLN A 80 -8.34 12.02 -13.07
CA GLN A 80 -7.67 13.31 -12.86
C GLN A 80 -7.14 13.88 -14.17
N ALA A 81 -6.56 13.04 -15.05
CA ALA A 81 -6.06 13.47 -16.37
C ALA A 81 -7.19 13.98 -17.28
N LEU A 82 -8.40 13.45 -17.11
CA LEU A 82 -9.62 13.89 -17.81
C LEU A 82 -10.37 15.02 -17.10
N TYR A 83 -9.81 15.55 -16.00
CA TYR A 83 -10.42 16.59 -15.16
C TYR A 83 -11.80 16.21 -14.58
N TRP A 84 -12.10 14.92 -14.46
CA TRP A 84 -13.33 14.42 -13.81
C TRP A 84 -13.23 14.48 -12.29
N LEU A 85 -12.01 14.39 -11.76
CA LEU A 85 -11.72 14.50 -10.34
C LEU A 85 -10.70 15.62 -10.10
N PRO A 86 -10.77 16.31 -8.95
CA PRO A 86 -9.76 17.29 -8.58
C PRO A 86 -8.41 16.59 -8.33
N GLY A 87 -7.34 17.26 -8.75
CA GLY A 87 -5.97 16.78 -8.60
C GLY A 87 -5.17 16.94 -9.90
N THR A 88 -3.92 16.51 -9.85
CA THR A 88 -3.02 16.48 -11.00
C THR A 88 -2.68 15.04 -11.27
N ALA A 89 -2.97 14.56 -12.48
CA ALA A 89 -2.50 13.24 -12.86
C ALA A 89 -0.98 13.22 -12.88
N ASP A 90 -0.39 12.33 -12.07
CA ASP A 90 1.05 12.18 -11.96
C ASP A 90 1.44 10.73 -12.27
N GLY A 91 2.16 10.56 -13.37
CA GLY A 91 2.68 9.25 -13.74
C GLY A 91 3.64 8.66 -12.68
N ALA A 92 4.29 9.52 -11.88
CA ALA A 92 5.13 9.09 -10.76
C ALA A 92 4.30 8.48 -9.63
N ASP A 93 3.08 8.98 -9.37
CA ASP A 93 2.17 8.40 -8.38
C ASP A 93 1.69 7.03 -8.84
N LEU A 94 1.27 6.91 -10.10
CA LEU A 94 0.89 5.61 -10.69
C LEU A 94 2.02 4.58 -10.60
N PHE A 95 3.26 5.00 -10.89
CA PHE A 95 4.43 4.14 -10.76
C PHE A 95 4.69 3.74 -9.30
N SER A 96 4.58 4.69 -8.36
CA SER A 96 4.73 4.45 -6.92
C SER A 96 3.69 3.44 -6.41
N TYR A 97 2.43 3.58 -6.79
CA TYR A 97 1.37 2.61 -6.49
C TYR A 97 1.74 1.21 -7.00
N ALA A 98 2.14 1.10 -8.28
CA ALA A 98 2.46 -0.18 -8.89
C ALA A 98 3.63 -0.88 -8.18
N VAL A 99 4.69 -0.14 -7.85
CA VAL A 99 5.86 -0.66 -7.13
C VAL A 99 5.46 -1.13 -5.73
N PHE A 100 4.74 -0.32 -4.96
CA PHE A 100 4.46 -0.63 -3.56
C PHE A 100 3.35 -1.68 -3.37
N PHE A 101 2.37 -1.74 -4.27
CA PHE A 101 1.47 -2.89 -4.35
C PHE A 101 2.22 -4.18 -4.71
N GLY A 102 3.15 -4.12 -5.67
CA GLY A 102 4.01 -5.25 -6.04
C GLY A 102 4.90 -5.72 -4.90
N LEU A 103 5.52 -4.78 -4.17
CA LEU A 103 6.31 -5.08 -2.98
C LEU A 103 5.47 -5.73 -1.88
N ALA A 104 4.25 -5.22 -1.62
CA ALA A 104 3.34 -5.82 -0.66
C ALA A 104 3.01 -7.26 -1.04
N LEU A 105 2.69 -7.51 -2.31
CA LEU A 105 2.44 -8.86 -2.84
C LEU A 105 3.63 -9.79 -2.65
N LEU A 106 4.84 -9.35 -2.99
CA LEU A 106 6.06 -10.15 -2.87
C LEU A 106 6.38 -10.46 -1.41
N LEU A 107 6.42 -9.44 -0.54
CA LEU A 107 6.84 -9.61 0.85
C LEU A 107 5.81 -10.40 1.66
N ASN A 108 4.51 -10.18 1.43
CA ASN A 108 3.47 -10.91 2.16
C ASN A 108 3.38 -12.39 1.77
N GLN A 109 3.92 -12.85 0.64
CA GLN A 109 3.97 -14.29 0.33
C GLN A 109 4.86 -15.07 1.32
N PHE A 110 5.87 -14.42 1.89
CA PHE A 110 6.80 -15.05 2.83
C PHE A 110 6.30 -15.04 4.28
N LEU A 111 5.30 -14.22 4.55
CA LEU A 111 4.64 -14.12 5.84
C LEU A 111 3.39 -15.03 5.71
N GLN A 112 3.29 -16.16 6.41
CA GLN A 112 2.08 -16.98 6.35
C GLN A 112 1.36 -16.92 7.69
N ILE A 113 0.04 -16.69 7.65
CA ILE A 113 -0.81 -16.80 8.83
C ILE A 113 -1.02 -18.31 9.07
N PRO A 114 -0.80 -18.82 10.30
CA PRO A 114 -1.15 -20.20 10.61
C PRO A 114 -2.65 -20.37 10.33
N LYS A 115 -3.03 -21.42 9.60
CA LYS A 115 -4.42 -21.89 9.59
C LYS A 115 -4.75 -22.47 10.96
N THR A 116 -4.87 -21.62 11.96
CA THR A 116 -5.66 -21.98 13.14
C THR A 116 -7.05 -22.17 12.61
N LYS A 117 -7.53 -23.42 12.60
CA LYS A 117 -8.96 -23.71 12.46
C LYS A 117 -9.63 -22.87 13.55
N LEU A 118 -10.16 -21.70 13.20
CA LEU A 118 -11.12 -21.03 14.07
C LEU A 118 -12.25 -22.05 14.23
N PRO A 119 -12.58 -22.48 15.45
CA PRO A 119 -13.78 -23.26 15.64
C PRO A 119 -14.93 -22.36 15.17
N LEU A 120 -15.54 -22.73 14.04
CA LEU A 120 -16.81 -22.18 13.58
C LEU A 120 -17.91 -22.55 14.58
#